data_AF-A0A3D3UNU5-F1
#
_entry.id   AF-A0A3D3UNU5-F1
#
_cell.length_a   1.000
_cell.length_b   1.000
_cell.length_c   1.000
_cell.angle_alpha   90.00
_cell.angle_beta   90.00
_cell.angle_gamma   90.00
#
_symmetry.space_group_name_H-M   'P 1'
#
loop_
_entity.id
_entity.type
_entity.pdbx_description
1 polymer ?
#
loop_
_entity_poly.entity_id
_entity_poly.type
_entity_poly.pdbx_seq_one_letter_code
_entity_poly.pdbx_strand_id
1 'polypeptide(L)'
;MARLVCTGVVIVLLSVSVGCQNADKGQGQLIPQSDRPTLGPGSVISIADTSEADIVEQMAVNRQAYRQGLELLAGYYMRTGNNMKLEWARKELDGLNTMPKYNYIIEANVAPANLKVSASIPEADDIYYDALQLDKQAGTLPLLKNENQLRLALSKYNDLIRKHPSSDKIDDSAYKAGVIYEYFKDYSIALLYYKRAYQWDPETIHPARFRAARVLDKNLHRYSEALQIYQQAVATEGQYEKYREWKEYAEKRIRELQKIDEGEN
;
A
#
# COMPACT_ATOMS: atom_id res chain seq x y z
N MET A 1 -17.99 7.77 49.23
CA MET A 1 -18.30 6.94 48.04
C MET A 1 -18.15 7.66 46.69
N ALA A 2 -17.87 8.97 46.64
CA ALA A 2 -17.67 9.69 45.37
C ALA A 2 -16.28 9.49 44.72
N ARG A 3 -15.26 9.05 45.47
CA ARG A 3 -13.89 8.86 44.95
C ARG A 3 -13.65 7.56 44.19
N LEU A 4 -14.49 6.54 44.40
CA LEU A 4 -14.39 5.23 43.72
C LEU A 4 -15.09 5.23 42.35
N VAL A 5 -16.05 6.13 42.13
CA VAL A 5 -16.76 6.25 40.85
C VAL A 5 -15.92 7.00 39.81
N CYS A 6 -15.11 7.98 40.24
CA CYS A 6 -14.25 8.74 39.31
C CYS A 6 -13.08 7.93 38.74
N THR A 7 -12.54 6.94 39.46
CA THR A 7 -11.45 6.10 38.94
C THR A 7 -11.95 5.06 37.92
N GLY A 8 -13.16 4.54 38.06
CA GLY A 8 -13.76 3.61 37.09
C GLY A 8 -14.02 4.24 35.72
N VAL A 9 -14.47 5.50 35.70
CA VAL A 9 -14.77 6.22 34.45
C VAL A 9 -13.50 6.59 33.66
N VAL A 10 -12.39 6.87 34.35
CA VAL A 10 -11.11 7.19 33.70
C VAL A 10 -10.47 5.95 33.05
N ILE A 11 -10.61 4.76 33.65
CA ILE A 11 -10.09 3.50 33.07
C ILE A 11 -10.91 3.06 31.84
N VAL A 12 -12.22 3.30 31.84
CA VAL A 12 -13.10 3.01 30.67
C VAL A 12 -12.85 4.02 29.53
N LEU A 13 -12.60 5.30 29.82
CA LEU A 13 -12.26 6.29 28.78
C LEU A 13 -10.86 6.07 28.16
N LEU A 14 -9.89 5.55 28.93
CA LEU A 14 -8.56 5.19 28.44
C LEU A 14 -8.56 3.93 27.55
N SER A 15 -9.50 3.01 27.76
CA SER A 15 -9.62 1.79 26.93
C SER A 15 -10.31 2.05 25.59
N VAL A 16 -11.14 3.09 25.48
CA VAL A 16 -11.78 3.49 24.20
C VAL A 16 -10.81 4.28 23.30
N SER A 17 -9.75 4.88 23.84
CA SER A 17 -8.79 5.68 23.05
C SER A 17 -7.66 4.86 22.40
N VAL A 18 -7.55 3.56 22.69
CA VAL A 18 -6.59 2.64 22.02
C VAL A 18 -7.21 2.00 20.77
N GLY A 19 -8.54 2.04 20.61
CA GLY A 19 -9.28 1.34 19.56
C GLY A 19 -9.30 2.00 18.17
N CYS A 20 -8.59 3.10 17.95
CA CYS A 20 -8.54 3.79 16.65
C CYS A 20 -7.13 4.20 16.24
N GLN A 21 -6.10 3.42 16.60
CA GLN A 21 -4.84 3.52 15.88
C GLN A 21 -4.99 2.76 14.56
N ASN A 22 -5.41 3.48 13.51
CA ASN A 22 -5.25 2.96 12.15
C ASN A 22 -3.77 2.62 11.98
N ALA A 23 -3.47 1.32 11.92
CA ALA A 23 -2.11 0.83 11.79
C ALA A 23 -1.46 1.36 10.50
N ASP A 24 -2.28 1.61 9.48
CA ASP A 24 -1.90 2.10 8.17
C ASP A 24 -1.96 3.64 8.12
N LYS A 25 -0.85 4.27 7.70
CA LYS A 25 -0.76 5.72 7.50
C LYS A 25 -0.88 6.13 6.03
N GLY A 26 -0.94 5.16 5.12
CA GLY A 26 -0.96 5.35 3.68
C GLY A 26 0.37 5.88 3.14
N GLN A 27 1.49 5.67 3.83
CA GLN A 27 2.78 6.22 3.41
C GLN A 27 3.29 5.62 2.10
N GLY A 28 2.98 4.35 1.83
CA GLY A 28 3.24 3.69 0.55
C GLY A 28 2.26 4.09 -0.55
N GLN A 29 1.14 4.74 -0.21
CA GLN A 29 0.16 5.24 -1.18
C GLN A 29 0.45 6.67 -1.63
N LEU A 30 1.47 7.34 -1.11
CA LEU A 30 1.84 8.66 -1.59
C LEU A 30 2.37 8.59 -3.04
N ILE A 31 1.86 9.47 -3.90
CA ILE A 31 2.31 9.60 -5.29
C ILE A 31 3.78 10.08 -5.27
N PRO A 32 4.70 9.38 -5.95
CA PRO A 32 6.10 9.78 -6.02
C PRO A 32 6.26 11.12 -6.75
N GLN A 33 7.27 11.91 -6.36
CA GLN A 33 7.43 13.29 -6.86
C GLN A 33 7.73 13.40 -8.37
N SER A 34 8.16 12.30 -8.99
CA SER A 34 8.56 12.22 -10.41
C SER A 34 7.38 11.94 -11.35
N ASP A 35 6.29 11.35 -10.84
CA ASP A 35 5.10 11.03 -11.64
C ASP A 35 4.21 12.28 -11.70
N ARG A 36 4.47 13.14 -12.69
CA ARG A 36 3.54 14.20 -13.09
C ARG A 36 2.59 13.63 -14.14
N PRO A 37 1.38 13.18 -13.78
CA PRO A 37 0.41 12.79 -14.80
C PRO A 37 0.05 14.01 -15.65
N THR A 38 0.21 13.87 -16.96
CA THR A 38 -0.34 14.79 -17.96
C THR A 38 -1.76 14.30 -18.27
N LEU A 39 -2.76 14.92 -17.67
CA LEU A 39 -4.17 14.65 -17.95
C LEU A 39 -4.76 15.80 -18.77
N GLY A 40 -5.52 15.44 -19.80
CA GLY A 40 -6.30 16.37 -20.63
C GLY A 40 -7.55 16.90 -19.90
N PRO A 41 -8.28 17.84 -20.51
CA PRO A 41 -9.47 18.45 -19.89
C PRO A 41 -10.63 17.43 -19.85
N GLY A 42 -11.14 17.12 -18.65
CA GLY A 42 -12.28 16.24 -18.43
C GLY A 42 -13.52 17.01 -17.96
N SER A 43 -14.68 16.61 -18.47
CA SER A 43 -16.02 17.10 -18.09
C SER A 43 -16.46 16.56 -16.73
N VAL A 44 -17.31 17.30 -16.02
CA VAL A 44 -17.87 16.92 -14.71
C VAL A 44 -18.95 15.84 -14.87
N ILE A 45 -18.76 14.68 -14.23
CA ILE A 45 -19.71 13.54 -14.25
C ILE A 45 -20.70 13.61 -13.07
N SER A 46 -21.95 13.16 -13.29
CA SER A 46 -23.05 13.10 -12.31
C SER A 46 -22.93 11.90 -11.36
N ILE A 47 -23.25 12.11 -10.07
CA ILE A 47 -22.88 11.26 -8.91
C ILE A 47 -23.73 9.97 -8.75
N ALA A 48 -24.80 9.79 -9.54
CA ALA A 48 -25.81 8.77 -9.24
C ALA A 48 -25.34 7.30 -9.40
N ASP A 49 -24.32 7.04 -10.22
CA ASP A 49 -23.77 5.69 -10.50
C ASP A 49 -22.23 5.67 -10.57
N THR A 50 -21.56 6.63 -9.90
CA THR A 50 -20.12 6.86 -10.03
C THR A 50 -19.30 5.83 -9.26
N SER A 51 -18.44 5.07 -9.92
CA SER A 51 -17.49 4.15 -9.27
C SER A 51 -16.39 4.94 -8.52
N GLU A 52 -15.69 4.29 -7.57
CA GLU A 52 -14.54 4.93 -6.90
C GLU A 52 -13.49 5.41 -7.92
N ALA A 53 -13.24 4.61 -8.96
CA ALA A 53 -12.31 4.95 -10.03
C ALA A 53 -12.72 6.25 -10.73
N ASP A 54 -14.01 6.42 -11.05
CA ASP A 54 -14.53 7.63 -11.69
C ASP A 54 -14.36 8.87 -10.78
N ILE A 55 -14.58 8.73 -9.46
CA ILE A 55 -14.36 9.83 -8.50
C ILE A 55 -12.88 10.21 -8.45
N VAL A 56 -11.98 9.23 -8.40
CA VAL A 56 -10.53 9.45 -8.36
C VAL A 56 -10.04 10.12 -9.64
N GLU A 57 -10.55 9.69 -10.79
CA GLU A 57 -10.26 10.30 -12.09
C GLU A 57 -10.77 11.75 -12.14
N GLN A 58 -12.03 11.99 -11.74
CA GLN A 58 -12.59 13.34 -11.68
C GLN A 58 -11.78 14.26 -10.74
N MET A 59 -11.32 13.75 -9.60
CA MET A 59 -10.45 14.51 -8.70
C MET A 59 -9.11 14.86 -9.37
N ALA A 60 -8.52 13.93 -10.13
CA ALA A 60 -7.29 14.19 -10.86
C ALA A 60 -7.49 15.28 -11.94
N VAL A 61 -8.60 15.22 -12.68
CA VAL A 61 -9.02 16.26 -13.64
C VAL A 61 -9.20 17.61 -12.95
N ASN A 62 -9.93 17.66 -11.83
CA ASN A 62 -10.19 18.90 -11.09
C ASN A 62 -8.89 19.54 -10.57
N ARG A 63 -7.95 18.74 -10.07
CA ARG A 63 -6.62 19.21 -9.65
C ARG A 63 -5.84 19.81 -10.82
N GLN A 64 -5.92 19.19 -11.99
CA GLN A 64 -5.27 19.68 -13.20
C GLN A 64 -5.90 20.99 -13.70
N ALA A 65 -7.23 21.09 -13.72
CA ALA A 65 -7.93 22.31 -14.08
C ALA A 65 -7.61 23.47 -13.13
N TYR A 66 -7.56 23.21 -11.83
CA TYR A 66 -7.18 24.21 -10.82
C TYR A 66 -5.73 24.69 -11.01
N ARG A 67 -4.78 23.77 -11.28
CA ARG A 67 -3.40 24.12 -11.64
C ARG A 67 -3.35 25.06 -12.84
N GLN A 68 -4.04 24.70 -13.93
CA GLN A 68 -4.10 25.53 -15.14
C GLN A 68 -4.69 26.92 -14.85
N GLY A 69 -5.72 27.00 -14.00
CA GLY A 69 -6.28 28.26 -13.55
C GLY A 69 -5.26 29.15 -12.81
N LEU A 70 -4.46 28.57 -11.92
CA LEU A 70 -3.40 29.29 -11.19
C LEU A 70 -2.27 29.76 -12.13
N GLU A 71 -1.89 28.94 -13.11
CA GLU A 71 -0.90 29.30 -14.14
C GLU A 71 -1.39 30.47 -15.00
N LEU A 72 -2.67 30.45 -15.41
CA LEU A 72 -3.30 31.55 -16.15
C LEU A 72 -3.38 32.84 -15.32
N LEU A 73 -3.76 32.74 -14.04
CA LEU A 73 -3.79 33.88 -13.12
C LEU A 73 -2.40 34.47 -12.92
N ALA A 74 -1.37 33.64 -12.71
CA ALA A 74 0.01 34.10 -12.62
C ALA A 74 0.45 34.80 -13.93
N GLY A 75 0.15 34.23 -15.09
CA GLY A 75 0.44 34.85 -16.39
C GLY A 75 -0.29 36.19 -16.59
N TYR A 76 -1.53 36.32 -16.12
CA TYR A 76 -2.28 37.57 -16.14
C TYR A 76 -1.61 38.63 -15.25
N TYR A 77 -1.35 38.33 -13.98
CA TYR A 77 -0.77 39.30 -13.04
C TYR A 77 0.66 39.72 -13.41
N MET A 78 1.43 38.81 -14.03
CA MET A 78 2.73 39.12 -14.60
C MET A 78 2.62 40.17 -15.72
N ARG A 79 1.65 40.04 -16.63
CA ARG A 79 1.43 40.99 -17.73
C ARG A 79 0.89 42.34 -17.24
N THR A 80 0.04 42.36 -16.22
CA THR A 80 -0.53 43.60 -15.67
C THR A 80 0.37 44.28 -14.63
N GLY A 81 1.52 43.70 -14.29
CA GLY A 81 2.46 44.25 -13.29
C GLY A 81 1.99 44.16 -11.84
N ASN A 82 0.97 43.33 -11.53
CA ASN A 82 0.48 43.18 -10.16
C ASN A 82 1.30 42.12 -9.41
N ASN A 83 2.47 42.55 -8.92
CA ASN A 83 3.45 41.65 -8.30
C ASN A 83 2.92 40.96 -7.03
N MET A 84 2.08 41.63 -6.24
CA MET A 84 1.49 41.06 -5.02
C MET A 84 0.60 39.85 -5.35
N LYS A 85 -0.34 39.99 -6.29
CA LYS A 85 -1.23 38.89 -6.66
C LYS A 85 -0.52 37.79 -7.46
N LEU A 86 0.52 38.16 -8.22
CA LEU A 86 1.41 37.18 -8.86
C LEU A 86 2.08 36.28 -7.81
N GLU A 87 2.60 36.86 -6.74
CA GLU A 87 3.23 36.10 -5.65
C GLU A 87 2.22 35.17 -4.97
N TRP A 88 0.99 35.62 -4.73
CA TRP A 88 -0.07 34.78 -4.16
C TRP A 88 -0.38 33.58 -5.05
N ALA A 89 -0.62 33.81 -6.35
CA ALA A 89 -0.90 32.73 -7.30
C ALA A 89 0.25 31.72 -7.39
N ARG A 90 1.50 32.19 -7.37
CA ARG A 90 2.69 31.33 -7.37
C ARG A 90 2.83 30.51 -6.08
N LYS A 91 2.57 31.12 -4.92
CA LYS A 91 2.60 30.43 -3.63
C LYS A 91 1.55 29.32 -3.56
N GLU A 92 0.36 29.59 -4.07
CA GLU A 92 -0.74 28.61 -4.14
C GLU A 92 -0.40 27.46 -5.11
N LEU A 93 0.18 27.77 -6.27
CA LEU A 93 0.66 26.79 -7.24
C LEU A 93 1.78 25.90 -6.65
N ASP A 94 2.71 26.49 -5.90
CA ASP A 94 3.76 25.75 -5.19
C ASP A 94 3.18 24.82 -4.12
N GLY A 95 2.21 25.31 -3.33
CA GLY A 95 1.45 24.50 -2.39
C GLY A 95 0.76 23.32 -3.06
N LEU A 96 0.12 23.52 -4.22
CA LEU A 96 -0.52 22.46 -4.99
C LEU A 96 0.47 21.41 -5.53
N ASN A 97 1.70 21.82 -5.82
CA ASN A 97 2.74 20.93 -6.32
C ASN A 97 3.42 20.13 -5.20
N THR A 98 3.52 20.70 -4.00
CA THR A 98 4.16 20.09 -2.83
C THR A 98 3.19 19.32 -1.95
N MET A 99 1.87 19.55 -2.05
CA MET A 99 0.89 18.84 -1.24
C MET A 99 0.98 17.32 -1.44
N PRO A 100 0.94 16.52 -0.36
CA PRO A 100 0.85 15.07 -0.45
C PRO A 100 -0.39 14.66 -1.26
N LYS A 101 -0.20 13.76 -2.23
CA LYS A 101 -1.27 13.16 -3.02
C LYS A 101 -1.21 11.66 -2.78
N TYR A 102 -2.36 11.04 -2.62
CA TYR A 102 -2.48 9.61 -2.40
C TYR A 102 -3.01 8.93 -3.67
N ASN A 103 -2.54 7.71 -3.93
CA ASN A 103 -3.23 6.75 -4.75
C ASN A 103 -4.30 6.06 -3.88
N TYR A 104 -5.55 6.19 -4.30
CA TYR A 104 -6.69 5.61 -3.58
C TYR A 104 -7.02 4.21 -4.09
N ILE A 105 -6.65 3.90 -5.34
CA ILE A 105 -6.88 2.60 -5.95
C ILE A 105 -5.74 1.66 -5.56
N ILE A 106 -6.09 0.59 -4.83
CA ILE A 106 -5.16 -0.47 -4.47
C ILE A 106 -5.31 -1.59 -5.49
N GLU A 107 -4.35 -1.76 -6.40
CA GLU A 107 -4.46 -2.71 -7.51
C GLU A 107 -4.72 -4.15 -7.06
N ALA A 108 -4.14 -4.57 -5.94
CA ALA A 108 -4.42 -5.88 -5.36
C ALA A 108 -5.89 -6.09 -4.95
N ASN A 109 -6.68 -5.04 -4.71
CA ASN A 109 -8.12 -5.16 -4.46
C ASN A 109 -8.93 -5.26 -5.75
N VAL A 110 -8.49 -4.57 -6.81
CA VAL A 110 -9.19 -4.49 -8.11
C VAL A 110 -8.99 -5.78 -8.91
N ALA A 111 -7.75 -6.29 -8.94
CA ALA A 111 -7.42 -7.53 -9.62
C ALA A 111 -8.11 -8.73 -8.93
N PRO A 112 -8.84 -9.57 -9.69
CA PRO A 112 -9.60 -10.65 -9.10
C PRO A 112 -8.69 -11.71 -8.46
N ALA A 113 -9.19 -12.35 -7.40
CA ALA A 113 -8.41 -13.32 -6.62
C ALA A 113 -7.99 -14.57 -7.41
N ASN A 114 -8.73 -14.89 -8.47
CA ASN A 114 -8.62 -16.11 -9.25
C ASN A 114 -7.85 -15.91 -10.58
N LEU A 115 -7.08 -14.82 -10.70
CA LEU A 115 -6.14 -14.69 -11.82
C LEU A 115 -5.20 -15.89 -11.83
N LYS A 116 -4.95 -16.44 -13.02
CA LYS A 116 -3.99 -17.51 -13.24
C LYS A 116 -2.86 -16.98 -14.09
N VAL A 117 -1.64 -17.13 -13.60
CA VAL A 117 -0.41 -16.92 -14.36
C VAL A 117 -0.47 -17.77 -15.63
N SER A 118 -0.20 -17.15 -16.79
CA SER A 118 -0.38 -17.83 -18.08
C SER A 118 0.86 -17.85 -18.97
N ALA A 119 1.75 -16.84 -18.89
CA ALA A 119 2.99 -16.79 -19.67
C ALA A 119 3.92 -15.64 -19.24
N SER A 120 5.21 -15.75 -19.57
CA SER A 120 6.14 -14.60 -19.62
C SER A 120 5.73 -13.66 -20.74
N ILE A 121 5.67 -12.37 -20.40
CA ILE A 121 5.27 -11.28 -21.29
C ILE A 121 6.46 -10.30 -21.27
N PRO A 122 7.17 -10.10 -22.40
CA PRO A 122 8.38 -9.28 -22.41
C PRO A 122 8.17 -7.87 -21.84
N GLU A 123 7.04 -7.22 -22.17
CA GLU A 123 6.75 -5.89 -21.62
C GLU A 123 6.53 -5.91 -20.09
N ALA A 124 5.94 -6.99 -19.56
CA ALA A 124 5.78 -7.15 -18.12
C ALA A 124 7.13 -7.41 -17.44
N ASP A 125 8.00 -8.20 -18.06
CA ASP A 125 9.35 -8.47 -17.56
C ASP A 125 10.16 -7.17 -17.48
N ASP A 126 10.09 -6.30 -18.50
CA ASP A 126 10.74 -4.99 -18.49
C ASP A 126 10.24 -4.11 -17.34
N ILE A 127 8.92 -4.01 -17.14
CA ILE A 127 8.33 -3.25 -16.02
C ILE A 127 8.79 -3.82 -14.68
N TYR A 128 8.85 -5.15 -14.56
CA TYR A 128 9.29 -5.83 -13.34
C TYR A 128 10.76 -5.53 -13.02
N TYR A 129 11.65 -5.63 -14.00
CA TYR A 129 13.07 -5.37 -13.80
C TYR A 129 13.37 -3.90 -13.51
N ASP A 130 12.63 -2.97 -14.13
CA ASP A 130 12.63 -1.56 -13.76
C ASP A 130 12.27 -1.36 -12.28
N ALA A 131 11.20 -2.02 -11.82
CA ALA A 131 10.73 -1.94 -10.43
C ALA A 131 11.78 -2.47 -9.44
N LEU A 132 12.42 -3.60 -9.77
CA LEU A 132 13.51 -4.17 -8.97
C LEU A 132 14.71 -3.24 -8.90
N GLN A 133 15.06 -2.57 -10.00
CA GLN A 133 16.15 -1.61 -10.02
C GLN A 133 15.86 -0.42 -9.11
N LEU A 134 14.62 0.12 -9.14
CA LEU A 134 14.19 1.21 -8.27
C LEU A 134 14.21 0.81 -6.78
N ASP A 135 13.71 -0.39 -6.43
CA ASP A 135 13.77 -0.90 -5.04
C ASP A 135 15.22 -1.07 -4.59
N LYS A 136 16.10 -1.58 -5.45
CA LYS A 136 17.54 -1.68 -5.15
C LYS A 136 18.18 -0.30 -4.95
N GLN A 137 17.84 0.67 -5.80
CA GLN A 137 18.31 2.06 -5.70
C GLN A 137 17.79 2.77 -4.47
N ALA A 138 16.67 2.31 -3.88
CA ALA A 138 16.22 2.80 -2.60
C ALA A 138 17.20 2.50 -1.47
N GLY A 139 18.11 1.53 -1.64
CA GLY A 139 19.14 1.18 -0.66
C GLY A 139 18.79 -0.06 0.16
N THR A 140 19.82 -0.62 0.80
CA THR A 140 19.73 -1.91 1.50
C THR A 140 19.51 -1.78 3.00
N LEU A 141 19.88 -0.64 3.60
CA LEU A 141 19.73 -0.40 5.03
C LEU A 141 18.27 -0.02 5.36
N PRO A 142 17.55 -0.80 6.19
CA PRO A 142 16.14 -0.56 6.46
C PRO A 142 15.85 0.87 6.92
N LEU A 143 16.64 1.44 7.83
CA LEU A 143 16.38 2.78 8.38
C LEU A 143 16.77 3.95 7.44
N LEU A 144 17.43 3.69 6.32
CA LEU A 144 17.97 4.72 5.42
C LEU A 144 17.48 4.54 3.97
N LYS A 145 16.42 3.76 3.75
CA LYS A 145 15.88 3.60 2.41
C LYS A 145 15.32 4.92 1.87
N ASN A 146 15.56 5.19 0.59
CA ASN A 146 14.94 6.30 -0.11
C ASN A 146 13.47 5.98 -0.38
N GLU A 147 12.58 6.58 0.41
CA GLU A 147 11.15 6.33 0.30
C GLU A 147 10.55 6.72 -1.05
N ASN A 148 11.08 7.75 -1.73
CA ASN A 148 10.58 8.13 -3.06
C ASN A 148 10.90 7.06 -4.10
N GLN A 149 12.09 6.45 -4.04
CA GLN A 149 12.46 5.32 -4.89
C GLN A 149 11.58 4.09 -4.63
N LEU A 150 11.25 3.82 -3.36
CA LEU A 150 10.31 2.76 -3.01
C LEU A 150 8.90 3.01 -3.56
N ARG A 151 8.42 4.25 -3.54
CA ARG A 151 7.12 4.62 -4.13
C ARG A 151 7.13 4.51 -5.65
N LEU A 152 8.25 4.83 -6.31
CA LEU A 152 8.42 4.58 -7.75
C LEU A 152 8.41 3.08 -8.07
N ALA A 153 9.08 2.26 -7.26
CA ALA A 153 9.03 0.80 -7.41
C ALA A 153 7.60 0.27 -7.21
N LEU A 154 6.87 0.73 -6.19
CA LEU A 154 5.45 0.40 -5.99
C LEU A 154 4.60 0.77 -7.20
N SER A 155 4.79 1.98 -7.77
CA SER A 155 4.11 2.43 -8.98
C SER A 155 4.30 1.43 -10.13
N LYS A 156 5.54 0.97 -10.36
CA LYS A 156 5.87 -0.01 -11.39
C LYS A 156 5.29 -1.40 -11.14
N TYR A 157 5.37 -1.93 -9.91
CA TYR A 157 4.76 -3.23 -9.58
C TYR A 157 3.24 -3.20 -9.77
N ASN A 158 2.59 -2.11 -9.34
CA ASN A 158 1.15 -1.92 -9.52
C ASN A 158 0.76 -1.78 -11.00
N ASP A 159 1.57 -1.07 -11.78
CA ASP A 159 1.40 -0.95 -13.22
C ASP A 159 1.48 -2.31 -13.93
N LEU A 160 2.41 -3.18 -13.54
CA LEU A 160 2.52 -4.54 -14.06
C LEU A 160 1.24 -5.33 -13.78
N ILE A 161 0.79 -5.36 -12.52
CA ILE A 161 -0.42 -6.10 -12.10
C ILE A 161 -1.65 -5.61 -12.88
N ARG A 162 -1.78 -4.30 -13.06
CA ARG A 162 -2.91 -3.68 -13.75
C ARG A 162 -2.90 -3.91 -15.26
N LYS A 163 -1.75 -3.74 -15.92
CA LYS A 163 -1.62 -3.82 -17.39
C LYS A 163 -1.45 -5.25 -17.90
N HIS A 164 -0.81 -6.11 -17.11
CA HIS A 164 -0.45 -7.46 -17.49
C HIS A 164 -0.90 -8.49 -16.42
N PRO A 165 -2.21 -8.57 -16.09
CA PRO A 165 -2.72 -9.42 -15.02
C PRO A 165 -2.57 -10.94 -15.28
N SER A 166 -2.10 -11.34 -16.47
CA SER A 166 -1.86 -12.73 -16.87
C SER A 166 -0.37 -13.09 -16.93
N SER A 167 0.53 -12.15 -16.62
CA SER A 167 1.98 -12.34 -16.57
C SER A 167 2.39 -13.28 -15.44
N ASP A 168 3.50 -14.00 -15.64
CA ASP A 168 4.20 -14.79 -14.62
C ASP A 168 5.01 -13.97 -13.60
N LYS A 169 4.91 -12.64 -13.64
CA LYS A 169 5.56 -11.74 -12.68
C LYS A 169 4.57 -11.08 -11.73
N ILE A 170 3.26 -11.38 -11.82
CA ILE A 170 2.24 -10.72 -10.99
C ILE A 170 2.35 -11.09 -9.51
N ASP A 171 2.68 -12.35 -9.20
CA ASP A 171 2.86 -12.83 -7.83
C ASP A 171 4.18 -12.30 -7.24
N ASP A 172 5.26 -12.33 -8.02
CA ASP A 172 6.54 -11.73 -7.68
C ASP A 172 6.37 -10.24 -7.37
N SER A 173 5.68 -9.51 -8.25
CA SER A 173 5.37 -8.09 -8.09
C SER A 173 4.53 -7.84 -6.85
N ALA A 174 3.51 -8.68 -6.61
CA ALA A 174 2.67 -8.57 -5.43
C ALA A 174 3.48 -8.79 -4.15
N TYR A 175 4.33 -9.81 -4.11
CA TYR A 175 5.18 -10.07 -2.95
C TYR A 175 6.14 -8.90 -2.69
N LYS A 176 6.80 -8.39 -3.72
CA LYS A 176 7.72 -7.24 -3.61
C LYS A 176 6.98 -5.97 -3.15
N ALA A 177 5.82 -5.69 -3.70
CA ALA A 177 4.98 -4.60 -3.24
C ALA A 177 4.58 -4.76 -1.76
N GLY A 178 4.20 -5.97 -1.34
CA GLY A 178 3.90 -6.29 0.06
C GLY A 178 5.07 -5.99 1.01
N VAL A 179 6.30 -6.32 0.60
CA VAL A 179 7.52 -5.98 1.36
C VAL A 179 7.70 -4.47 1.53
N ILE A 180 7.44 -3.70 0.47
CA ILE A 180 7.56 -2.24 0.52
C ILE A 180 6.43 -1.62 1.37
N TYR A 181 5.19 -2.11 1.29
CA TYR A 181 4.12 -1.64 2.17
C TYR A 181 4.38 -1.97 3.64
N GLU A 182 4.96 -3.14 3.94
CA GLU A 182 5.38 -3.49 5.31
C GLU A 182 6.47 -2.53 5.81
N TYR A 183 7.40 -2.11 4.94
CA TYR A 183 8.38 -1.08 5.27
C TYR A 183 7.73 0.26 5.67
N PHE A 184 6.70 0.68 4.92
CA PHE A 184 5.90 1.87 5.21
C PHE A 184 4.93 1.69 6.38
N LYS A 185 4.87 0.50 6.98
CA LYS A 185 3.93 0.14 8.05
C LYS A 185 2.46 0.19 7.63
N ASP A 186 2.19 0.11 6.33
CA ASP A 186 0.84 -0.05 5.79
C ASP A 186 0.49 -1.54 5.78
N TYR A 187 0.41 -2.13 6.97
CA TYR A 187 0.26 -3.55 7.22
C TYR A 187 -0.99 -4.18 6.62
N SER A 188 -2.14 -3.49 6.58
CA SER A 188 -3.33 -4.07 5.94
C SER A 188 -3.15 -4.18 4.43
N ILE A 189 -2.48 -3.21 3.82
CA ILE A 189 -2.14 -3.21 2.40
C ILE A 189 -1.08 -4.28 2.11
N ALA A 190 -0.03 -4.35 2.94
CA ALA A 190 1.00 -5.37 2.84
C ALA A 190 0.41 -6.78 2.92
N LEU A 191 -0.49 -7.02 3.88
CA LEU A 191 -1.21 -8.28 4.03
C LEU A 191 -1.97 -8.64 2.76
N LEU A 192 -2.72 -7.70 2.20
CA LEU A 192 -3.48 -7.91 0.96
C LEU A 192 -2.54 -8.36 -0.19
N TYR A 193 -1.42 -7.67 -0.39
CA TYR A 193 -0.45 -8.02 -1.42
C TYR A 193 0.20 -9.39 -1.20
N TYR A 194 0.55 -9.73 0.05
CA TYR A 194 1.05 -11.07 0.36
C TYR A 194 -0.01 -12.15 0.11
N LYS A 195 -1.28 -11.88 0.42
CA LYS A 195 -2.38 -12.80 0.07
C LYS A 195 -2.50 -12.99 -1.44
N ARG A 196 -2.39 -11.91 -2.23
CA ARG A 196 -2.43 -11.99 -3.69
C ARG A 196 -1.30 -12.80 -4.28
N ALA A 197 -0.07 -12.64 -3.78
CA ALA A 197 1.08 -13.39 -4.28
C ALA A 197 0.80 -14.91 -4.33
N TYR A 198 0.41 -15.51 -3.20
CA TYR A 198 0.15 -16.96 -3.18
C TYR A 198 -1.24 -17.37 -3.71
N GLN A 199 -2.16 -16.42 -3.93
CA GLN A 199 -3.46 -16.70 -4.57
C GLN A 199 -3.31 -16.78 -6.09
N TRP A 200 -2.51 -15.89 -6.67
CA TRP A 200 -2.24 -15.85 -8.11
C TRP A 200 -1.23 -16.91 -8.54
N ASP A 201 -0.23 -17.19 -7.70
CA ASP A 201 0.64 -18.36 -7.85
C ASP A 201 0.79 -19.12 -6.51
N PRO A 202 0.06 -20.24 -6.33
CA PRO A 202 0.20 -21.09 -5.15
C PRO A 202 1.61 -21.66 -4.93
N GLU A 203 2.41 -21.78 -6.00
CA GLU A 203 3.79 -22.31 -6.01
C GLU A 203 4.85 -21.20 -6.03
N THR A 204 4.45 -19.95 -5.78
CA THR A 204 5.36 -18.80 -5.76
C THR A 204 6.64 -19.09 -4.98
N ILE A 205 7.78 -18.68 -5.54
CA ILE A 205 9.09 -18.93 -4.93
C ILE A 205 9.27 -18.19 -3.60
N HIS A 206 8.38 -17.27 -3.27
CA HIS A 206 8.45 -16.39 -2.11
C HIS A 206 7.73 -16.95 -0.88
N PRO A 207 8.19 -16.64 0.34
CA PRO A 207 7.52 -17.08 1.58
C PRO A 207 6.32 -16.18 1.93
N ALA A 208 5.38 -16.05 0.98
CA ALA A 208 4.28 -15.08 1.06
C ALA A 208 3.30 -15.40 2.20
N ARG A 209 3.00 -16.69 2.44
CA ARG A 209 2.11 -17.09 3.54
C ARG A 209 2.73 -16.81 4.89
N PHE A 210 4.02 -17.11 5.08
CA PHE A 210 4.68 -16.76 6.34
C PHE A 210 4.70 -15.25 6.59
N ARG A 211 4.95 -14.43 5.55
CA ARG A 211 4.90 -12.97 5.66
C ARG A 211 3.51 -12.49 6.04
N ALA A 212 2.47 -12.97 5.36
CA ALA A 212 1.08 -12.66 5.68
C ALA A 212 0.71 -13.03 7.13
N ALA A 213 1.06 -14.24 7.57
CA ALA A 213 0.81 -14.71 8.93
C ALA A 213 1.53 -13.85 9.98
N ARG A 214 2.78 -13.45 9.71
CA ARG A 214 3.54 -12.59 10.60
C ARG A 214 2.94 -11.20 10.72
N VAL A 215 2.46 -10.61 9.63
CA VAL A 215 1.76 -9.32 9.65
C VAL A 215 0.46 -9.42 10.46
N LEU A 216 -0.33 -10.49 10.25
CA LEU A 216 -1.55 -10.76 11.04
C LEU A 216 -1.25 -10.88 12.54
N ASP A 217 -0.21 -11.63 12.90
CA ASP A 217 0.18 -11.89 14.30
C ASP A 217 0.77 -10.67 14.99
N LYS A 218 1.79 -10.05 14.39
CA LYS A 218 2.63 -9.04 15.06
C LYS A 218 2.14 -7.61 14.92
N ASN A 219 1.38 -7.31 13.87
CA ASN A 219 1.05 -5.93 13.52
C ASN A 219 -0.45 -5.67 13.59
N LEU A 220 -1.26 -6.62 13.14
CA LEU A 220 -2.73 -6.48 13.13
C LEU A 220 -3.42 -7.19 14.29
N HIS A 221 -2.68 -7.99 15.08
CA HIS A 221 -3.19 -8.75 16.23
C HIS A 221 -4.41 -9.63 15.92
N ARG A 222 -4.50 -10.15 14.68
CA ARG A 222 -5.55 -11.05 14.19
C ARG A 222 -5.11 -12.50 14.35
N TYR A 223 -5.05 -12.95 15.61
CA TYR A 223 -4.40 -14.20 15.99
C TYR A 223 -5.02 -15.46 15.38
N SER A 224 -6.34 -15.55 15.32
CA SER A 224 -7.05 -16.70 14.73
C SER A 224 -6.72 -16.86 13.24
N GLU A 225 -6.74 -15.76 12.49
CA GLU A 225 -6.31 -15.77 11.08
C GLU A 225 -4.81 -16.05 10.94
N ALA A 226 -3.97 -15.48 11.81
CA ALA A 226 -2.54 -15.74 11.78
C ALA A 226 -2.23 -17.23 11.98
N LEU A 227 -2.91 -17.89 12.92
CA LEU A 227 -2.79 -19.32 13.18
C LEU A 227 -3.11 -20.15 11.93
N GLN A 228 -4.23 -19.87 11.28
CA GLN A 228 -4.63 -20.55 10.04
C GLN A 228 -3.57 -20.40 8.93
N ILE A 229 -3.07 -19.18 8.71
CA ILE A 229 -2.09 -18.93 7.65
C ILE A 229 -0.72 -19.53 8.01
N TYR A 230 -0.29 -19.51 9.28
CA TYR A 230 0.95 -20.19 9.69
C TYR A 230 0.89 -21.71 9.43
N GLN A 231 -0.23 -22.36 9.73
CA GLN A 231 -0.42 -23.78 9.46
C GLN A 231 -0.31 -24.08 7.96
N GLN A 232 -0.92 -23.25 7.11
CA GLN A 232 -0.79 -23.36 5.65
C GLN A 232 0.65 -23.14 5.18
N ALA A 233 1.35 -22.14 5.74
CA ALA A 233 2.74 -21.85 5.39
C ALA A 233 3.68 -23.03 5.72
N VAL A 234 3.53 -23.65 6.89
CA VAL A 234 4.30 -24.84 7.28
C VAL A 234 4.03 -26.03 6.35
N ALA A 235 2.77 -26.23 5.94
CA ALA A 235 2.38 -27.31 5.04
C ALA A 235 2.86 -27.12 3.58
N THR A 236 3.15 -25.88 3.18
CA THR A 236 3.54 -25.53 1.80
C THR A 236 4.99 -25.06 1.75
N GLU A 237 5.23 -23.76 1.92
CA GLU A 237 6.54 -23.11 1.91
C GLU A 237 7.53 -23.75 2.89
N GLY A 238 7.05 -24.23 4.04
CA GLY A 238 7.84 -24.90 5.07
C GLY A 238 8.36 -26.29 4.71
N GLN A 239 8.03 -26.82 3.52
CA GLN A 239 8.64 -28.05 3.00
C GLN A 239 10.00 -27.80 2.34
N TYR A 240 10.30 -26.55 1.95
CA TYR A 240 11.57 -26.21 1.32
C TYR A 240 12.65 -25.87 2.37
N GLU A 241 13.82 -26.49 2.25
CA GLU A 241 14.93 -26.30 3.21
C GLU A 241 15.35 -24.84 3.37
N LYS A 242 15.28 -24.04 2.29
CA LYS A 242 15.58 -22.59 2.33
C LYS A 242 14.70 -21.79 3.31
N TYR A 243 13.55 -22.34 3.73
CA TYR A 243 12.62 -21.73 4.68
C TYR A 243 12.55 -22.45 6.02
N ARG A 244 13.56 -23.27 6.35
CA ARG A 244 13.60 -24.02 7.61
C ARG A 244 13.45 -23.13 8.85
N GLU A 245 14.17 -22.03 8.95
CA GLU A 245 14.06 -21.11 10.09
C GLU A 245 12.65 -20.50 10.22
N TRP A 246 12.01 -20.22 9.09
CA TRP A 246 10.66 -19.67 9.04
C TRP A 246 9.63 -20.71 9.46
N LYS A 247 9.83 -21.97 9.06
CA LYS A 247 9.03 -23.11 9.49
C LYS A 247 9.15 -23.31 11.00
N GLU A 248 10.36 -23.38 11.53
CA GLU A 248 10.61 -23.57 12.98
C GLU A 248 9.97 -22.45 13.80
N TYR A 249 10.09 -21.20 13.32
CA TYR A 249 9.42 -20.05 13.92
C TYR A 249 7.89 -20.21 13.92
N ALA A 250 7.30 -20.56 12.78
CA ALA A 250 5.86 -20.72 12.65
C ALA A 250 5.31 -21.86 13.50
N GLU A 251 5.98 -23.03 13.53
CA GLU A 251 5.58 -24.16 14.37
C GLU A 251 5.59 -23.80 15.85
N LYS A 252 6.61 -23.07 16.30
CA LYS A 252 6.63 -22.52 17.67
C LYS A 252 5.45 -21.58 17.89
N ARG A 253 5.22 -20.65 16.96
CA ARG A 253 4.16 -19.65 17.11
C ARG A 253 2.76 -20.27 17.05
N ILE A 254 2.54 -21.32 16.25
CA ILE A 254 1.30 -22.10 16.18
C ILE A 254 0.95 -22.64 17.57
N ARG A 255 1.91 -23.29 18.25
CA ARG A 255 1.69 -23.82 19.61
C ARG A 255 1.33 -22.73 20.62
N GLU A 256 1.97 -21.57 20.52
CA GLU A 256 1.66 -20.42 21.37
C GLU A 256 0.26 -19.86 21.10
N LEU A 257 -0.12 -19.72 19.82
CA LEU A 257 -1.43 -19.19 19.42
C LEU A 257 -2.58 -20.15 19.75
N GLN A 258 -2.36 -21.47 19.67
CA GLN A 258 -3.35 -22.48 20.06
C GLN A 258 -3.70 -22.40 21.54
N LYS A 259 -2.70 -22.25 22.42
CA LYS A 259 -2.94 -22.07 23.86
C LYS A 259 -3.77 -20.82 24.16
N ILE A 260 -3.48 -19.73 23.44
CA ILE A 260 -4.24 -18.47 23.56
C ILE A 260 -5.70 -18.68 23.12
N ASP A 261 -5.94 -19.42 22.03
CA ASP A 261 -7.28 -19.70 21.51
C ASP A 261 -8.08 -20.63 22.45
N GLU A 262 -7.41 -21.59 23.08
CA GLU A 262 -7.97 -22.54 24.05
C GLU A 262 -8.17 -21.93 25.46
N GLY A 263 -7.73 -20.69 25.69
CA GLY A 263 -7.89 -19.98 26.96
C GLY A 263 -6.95 -20.45 28.07
N GLU A 264 -5.88 -21.17 27.73
CA GLU A 264 -4.85 -21.62 28.67
C GLU A 264 -3.79 -20.51 28.85
N ASN A 265 -3.85 -19.80 29.99
CA ASN A 265 -2.83 -18.85 30.43
C ASN A 265 -1.64 -19.54 31.10
#